data_AF-A0A8T7A128-F1
#
_entry.id   AF-A0A8T7A128-F1
#
_cell.length_a   1.000
_cell.length_b   1.000
_cell.length_c   1.000
_cell.angle_alpha   90.00
_cell.angle_beta   90.00
_cell.angle_gamma   90.00
#
_symmetry.space_group_name_H-M   'P 1'
#
loop_
_entity.id
_entity.type
_entity.pdbx_description
1 polymer ?
#
loop_
_entity_poly.entity_id
_entity_poly.type
_entity_poly.pdbx_seq_one_letter_code
_entity_poly.pdbx_strand_id
1 'polypeptide(L)'
;METNYKNTNQNKQAGIFDKIIGLFLTGDIAPILIFISLIAGAVAIMVTPREDEPQIVVPLADVHIHAPGLPVEDVERQITTRLEKLLTQINGAE
;
A
#
# COMPACT_ATOMS: atom_id res chain seq x y z
N MET A 1 -67.88 -12.81 13.31
CA MET A 1 -66.54 -13.36 13.58
C MET A 1 -65.56 -12.21 13.48
N GLU A 2 -65.40 -11.44 14.55
CA GLU A 2 -64.44 -10.34 14.61
C GLU A 2 -63.14 -10.87 15.22
N THR A 3 -62.11 -11.03 14.41
CA THR A 3 -60.77 -11.35 14.91
C THR A 3 -60.15 -10.08 15.47
N ASN A 4 -60.16 -10.00 16.79
CA ASN A 4 -59.49 -9.00 17.59
C ASN A 4 -57.97 -9.17 17.41
N TYR A 5 -57.37 -8.41 16.49
CA TYR A 5 -55.92 -8.37 16.33
C TYR A 5 -55.33 -7.60 17.51
N LYS A 6 -54.95 -8.36 18.53
CA LYS A 6 -54.16 -7.90 19.68
C LYS A 6 -53.00 -7.04 19.18
N ASN A 7 -53.04 -5.79 19.58
CA ASN A 7 -52.00 -4.80 19.38
C ASN A 7 -50.81 -5.17 20.28
N THR A 8 -49.90 -5.99 19.74
CA THR A 8 -48.61 -6.28 20.38
C THR A 8 -47.78 -5.03 20.31
N ASN A 9 -47.85 -4.22 21.36
CA ASN A 9 -46.89 -3.17 21.66
C ASN A 9 -45.52 -3.82 21.81
N GLN A 10 -44.83 -3.97 20.68
CA GLN A 10 -43.42 -4.28 20.61
C GLN A 10 -42.70 -3.06 21.20
N ASN A 11 -42.44 -3.12 22.50
CA ASN A 11 -41.47 -2.25 23.15
C ASN A 11 -40.09 -2.65 22.60
N LYS A 12 -39.84 -2.25 21.36
CA LYS A 12 -38.59 -2.45 20.66
C LYS A 12 -37.60 -1.52 21.36
N GLN A 13 -36.90 -2.04 22.35
CA GLN A 13 -35.75 -1.37 22.92
C GLN A 13 -34.80 -1.11 21.73
N ALA A 14 -34.80 0.12 21.23
CA ALA A 14 -34.03 0.50 20.07
C ALA A 14 -32.57 0.18 20.38
N GLY A 15 -32.03 -0.80 19.67
CA GLY A 15 -30.64 -1.18 19.82
C GLY A 15 -29.74 -0.01 19.43
N ILE A 16 -28.47 -0.06 19.83
CA ILE A 16 -27.49 0.98 19.45
C ILE A 16 -27.45 1.13 17.91
N PHE A 17 -27.59 0.02 17.18
CA PHE A 17 -27.72 0.01 15.72
C PHE A 17 -29.00 0.70 15.22
N ASP A 18 -30.16 0.48 15.85
CA ASP A 18 -31.40 1.18 15.47
C ASP A 18 -31.29 2.69 15.66
N LYS A 19 -30.55 3.14 16.69
CA LYS A 19 -30.27 4.57 16.92
C LYS A 19 -29.35 5.16 15.84
N ILE A 20 -28.30 4.45 15.45
CA ILE A 20 -27.38 4.89 14.38
C ILE A 20 -28.14 4.97 13.05
N ILE A 21 -28.92 3.94 12.73
CA ILE A 21 -29.75 3.89 11.53
C ILE A 21 -30.76 5.05 11.55
N GLY A 22 -31.45 5.26 12.68
CA GLY A 22 -32.37 6.39 12.86
C GLY A 22 -31.69 7.74 12.65
N LEU A 23 -30.46 7.94 13.12
CA LEU A 23 -29.70 9.17 12.92
C LEU A 23 -29.38 9.41 11.44
N PHE A 24 -29.05 8.36 10.69
CA PHE A 24 -28.78 8.42 9.25
C PHE A 24 -30.03 8.61 8.39
N LEU A 25 -31.18 8.04 8.79
CA LEU A 25 -32.44 8.16 8.05
C LEU A 25 -33.21 9.45 8.35
N THR A 26 -33.12 9.96 9.58
CA THR A 26 -33.89 11.13 10.02
C THR A 26 -33.11 12.43 9.87
N GLY A 27 -31.79 12.37 9.82
CA GLY A 27 -30.91 13.54 9.68
C GLY A 27 -30.27 13.63 8.30
N ASP A 28 -29.83 14.84 7.93
CA ASP A 28 -29.12 15.12 6.67
C ASP A 28 -27.63 14.70 6.71
N ILE A 29 -27.28 13.72 7.55
CA ILE A 29 -25.89 13.28 7.76
C ILE A 29 -25.36 12.56 6.52
N ALA A 30 -26.20 11.77 5.85
CA ALA A 30 -25.82 11.04 4.64
C ALA A 30 -25.30 11.96 3.53
N PRO A 31 -26.03 13.01 3.08
CA PRO A 31 -25.52 13.92 2.07
C PRO A 31 -24.28 14.70 2.55
N ILE A 32 -24.20 15.10 3.81
CA ILE A 32 -23.02 15.78 4.37
C ILE A 32 -21.77 14.90 4.26
N LEU A 33 -21.86 13.61 4.64
CA LEU A 33 -20.74 12.67 4.54
C LEU A 33 -20.30 12.45 3.09
N ILE A 34 -21.23 12.44 2.14
CA ILE A 34 -20.91 12.37 0.71
C ILE A 34 -20.09 13.58 0.28
N PHE A 35 -20.47 14.79 0.69
CA PHE A 35 -19.69 15.99 0.36
C PHE A 35 -18.30 15.98 1.01
N ILE A 36 -18.20 15.55 2.26
CA ILE A 36 -16.92 15.44 2.96
C ILE A 36 -16.00 14.44 2.25
N SER A 37 -16.52 13.27 1.84
CA SER A 37 -15.71 12.26 1.16
C SER A 37 -15.26 12.71 -0.23
N LEU A 38 -16.12 13.43 -0.97
CA LEU A 38 -15.77 14.05 -2.25
C LEU A 38 -14.65 15.08 -2.09
N ILE A 39 -14.75 15.96 -1.09
CA ILE A 39 -13.71 16.96 -0.81
C ILE A 39 -12.41 16.27 -0.40
N ALA A 40 -12.46 15.27 0.47
CA ALA A 40 -11.29 14.51 0.89
C ALA A 40 -10.60 13.82 -0.31
N GLY A 41 -11.38 13.23 -1.21
CA GLY A 41 -10.87 12.63 -2.44
C GLY A 41 -10.23 13.66 -3.38
N ALA A 42 -10.85 14.83 -3.56
CA ALA A 42 -10.29 15.91 -4.36
C ALA A 42 -8.96 16.43 -3.78
N VAL A 43 -8.90 16.60 -2.46
CA VAL A 43 -7.67 16.95 -1.74
C VAL A 43 -6.60 15.88 -1.93
N ALA A 44 -6.95 14.60 -1.83
CA ALA A 44 -6.00 13.51 -2.03
C ALA A 44 -5.37 13.56 -3.43
N ILE A 45 -6.16 13.80 -4.49
CA ILE A 45 -5.65 13.93 -5.86
C ILE A 45 -4.73 15.16 -5.99
N MET A 46 -5.09 16.29 -5.36
CA MET A 46 -4.30 17.52 -5.43
C MET A 46 -2.99 17.44 -4.65
N VAL A 47 -3.00 16.76 -3.49
CA VAL A 47 -1.87 16.71 -2.56
C VAL A 47 -0.93 15.55 -2.83
N THR A 48 -1.43 14.43 -3.36
CA THR A 48 -0.60 13.24 -3.64
C THR A 48 0.40 13.57 -4.74
N PRO A 49 1.72 13.55 -4.47
CA PRO A 49 2.73 13.77 -5.48
C PRO A 49 2.62 12.67 -6.55
N ARG A 50 2.67 13.09 -7.81
CA ARG A 50 2.74 12.17 -8.93
C ARG A 50 4.20 11.87 -9.21
N GLU A 51 4.60 10.60 -9.09
CA GLU A 51 5.90 10.13 -9.59
C GLU A 51 5.70 9.66 -11.04
N ASP A 52 6.22 10.42 -12.01
CA ASP A 52 6.12 10.06 -13.44
C ASP A 52 7.08 8.93 -13.82
N GLU A 53 8.16 8.77 -13.07
CA GLU A 53 9.11 7.67 -13.18
C GLU A 53 9.27 7.09 -11.78
N PRO A 54 8.94 5.81 -11.54
CA PRO A 54 9.28 5.19 -10.28
C PRO A 54 10.79 5.36 -10.10
N GLN A 55 11.22 5.89 -8.95
CA GLN A 55 12.64 6.07 -8.68
C GLN A 55 13.31 4.69 -8.50
N ILE A 56 13.69 4.06 -9.61
CA ILE A 56 14.44 2.82 -9.63
C ILE A 56 15.92 3.20 -9.49
N VAL A 57 16.38 3.26 -8.24
CA VAL A 57 17.81 3.28 -7.94
C VAL A 57 18.35 1.86 -8.12
N VAL A 58 18.84 1.55 -9.32
CA VAL A 58 19.62 0.31 -9.53
C VAL A 58 20.92 0.46 -8.75
N PRO A 59 21.21 -0.39 -7.75
CA PRO A 59 22.48 -0.32 -7.04
C PRO A 59 23.60 -0.76 -7.99
N LEU A 60 24.39 0.20 -8.47
CA LEU A 60 25.58 -0.08 -9.27
C LEU A 60 26.82 -0.02 -8.38
N ALA A 61 27.66 -1.05 -8.48
CA ALA A 61 28.96 -1.10 -7.81
C ALA A 61 30.05 -1.39 -8.84
N ASP A 62 30.98 -0.44 -9.00
CA ASP A 62 32.15 -0.61 -9.87
C ASP A 62 33.32 -1.19 -9.07
N VAL A 63 33.91 -2.30 -9.56
CA VAL A 63 35.07 -2.93 -8.93
C VAL A 63 36.29 -2.84 -9.84
N HIS A 64 37.28 -2.06 -9.41
CA HIS A 64 38.51 -1.83 -10.18
C HIS A 64 39.69 -2.55 -9.51
N ILE A 65 40.37 -3.42 -10.25
CA ILE A 65 41.51 -4.19 -9.75
C ILE A 65 42.73 -3.95 -10.65
N HIS A 66 43.85 -3.58 -10.03
CA HIS A 66 45.13 -3.41 -10.71
C HIS A 66 46.00 -4.65 -10.47
N ALA A 67 46.34 -5.37 -11.53
CA ALA A 67 47.20 -6.56 -11.49
C ALA A 67 48.38 -6.44 -12.48
N PRO A 68 49.36 -5.57 -12.22
CA PRO A 68 50.50 -5.39 -13.12
C PRO A 68 51.41 -6.63 -13.09
N GLY A 69 51.79 -7.12 -14.27
CA GLY A 69 52.75 -8.22 -14.42
C GLY A 69 52.17 -9.63 -14.39
N LEU A 70 50.84 -9.79 -14.27
CA LEU A 70 50.19 -11.09 -14.47
C LEU A 70 49.76 -11.25 -15.94
N PRO A 71 49.90 -12.45 -16.53
CA PRO A 71 49.32 -12.74 -17.83
C PRO A 71 47.79 -12.74 -17.75
N VAL A 72 47.13 -12.42 -18.87
CA VAL A 72 45.67 -12.23 -18.95
C VAL A 72 44.91 -13.46 -18.45
N GLU A 73 45.37 -14.66 -18.80
CA GLU A 73 44.76 -15.94 -18.43
C GLU A 73 44.76 -16.20 -16.91
N ASP A 74 45.79 -15.72 -16.22
CA ASP A 74 45.88 -15.83 -14.77
C ASP A 74 45.01 -14.79 -14.06
N VAL A 75 44.89 -13.58 -14.61
CA VAL A 75 43.99 -12.53 -14.07
C VAL A 75 42.53 -12.99 -14.13
N GLU A 76 42.12 -13.64 -15.21
CA GLU A 76 40.77 -14.20 -15.35
C GLU A 76 40.50 -15.26 -14.27
N ARG A 77 41.33 -16.31 -14.23
CA ARG A 77 41.10 -17.48 -13.36
C ARG A 77 41.29 -17.20 -11.88
N GLN A 78 42.26 -16.36 -11.53
CA GLN A 78 42.65 -16.16 -10.13
C GLN A 78 41.92 -14.98 -9.49
N ILE A 79 41.60 -13.94 -10.26
CA ILE A 79 41.02 -12.70 -9.74
C ILE A 79 39.54 -12.64 -10.12
N THR A 80 39.22 -12.61 -11.41
CA THR A 80 37.87 -12.32 -11.90
C THR A 80 36.87 -13.41 -11.49
N THR A 81 37.15 -14.69 -11.79
CA THR A 81 36.25 -15.81 -11.46
C THR A 81 36.03 -15.96 -9.95
N ARG A 82 37.06 -15.70 -9.13
CA ARG A 82 36.93 -15.78 -7.67
C ARG A 82 36.09 -14.65 -7.12
N LEU A 83 36.32 -13.44 -7.63
CA LEU A 83 35.58 -12.25 -7.22
C LEU A 83 34.09 -12.39 -7.57
N GLU A 84 33.77 -12.82 -8.79
CA GLU A 84 32.39 -13.08 -9.22
C GLU A 84 31.68 -14.02 -8.24
N LYS A 85 32.30 -15.17 -7.91
CA LYS A 85 31.74 -16.14 -6.98
C LYS A 85 31.52 -15.60 -5.56
N LEU A 86 32.34 -14.66 -5.10
CA LEU A 86 32.17 -14.00 -3.80
C LEU A 86 31.06 -12.94 -3.85
N LEU A 87 30.96 -12.19 -4.95
CA LEU A 87 29.93 -11.16 -5.13
C LEU A 87 28.53 -11.78 -5.27
N THR A 88 28.39 -12.91 -5.96
CA THR A 88 27.10 -13.64 -6.07
C THR A 88 26.58 -14.18 -4.74
N GLN A 89 27.43 -14.28 -3.71
CA GLN A 89 27.01 -14.72 -2.37
C GLN A 89 26.42 -13.58 -1.52
N ILE A 90 26.56 -12.33 -1.96
CA ILE A 90 26.05 -11.16 -1.25
C ILE A 90 24.53 -11.06 -1.52
N ASN A 91 23.75 -11.15 -0.45
CA ASN A 91 22.30 -11.02 -0.53
C ASN A 91 21.91 -9.59 -1.01
N GLY A 92 21.17 -9.49 -2.10
CA GLY A 92 20.76 -8.22 -2.71
C GLY A 92 21.67 -7.71 -3.83
N ALA A 93 22.69 -8.46 -4.23
CA ALA A 93 23.44 -8.23 -5.47
C ALA A 93 22.80 -9.02 -6.62
N GLU A 94 21.73 -8.46 -7.20
CA GLU A 94 21.07 -8.94 -8.43
C GLU A 94 21.11 -7.86 -9.51
#